data_AF-A0ABD6DJA3-F1
#
_entry.id   AF-A0ABD6DJA3-F1
#
_cell.length_a   1.000
_cell.length_b   1.000
_cell.length_c   1.000
_cell.angle_alpha   90.00
_cell.angle_beta   90.00
_cell.angle_gamma   90.00
#
_symmetry.space_group_name_H-M   'P 1'
#
loop_
_entity.id
_entity.type
_entity.pdbx_description
1 polymer ?
#
loop_
_entity_poly.entity_id
_entity_poly.type
_entity_poly.pdbx_seq_one_letter_code
_entity_poly.pdbx_strand_id
1 'polypeptide(L)'
;MGAISSAKHAGSTLARNPILFVAATAFAVVQLPQILLQWTGLPFVASLFNLVTVVVVPFLIGGIYGMAEEGLDGTTSFGTFWRAGRENYVSLLVAAIFFALVVFVVAFVGILVLLFVTALTVGLTGLQGGVSPVALILPGLVGLALFVLYLATVVFLQFYEAAIVVDDADVLDSLKESYRFVRGNLLSTIGFTVVRWTPSVLTSLLTAYFVVSSIGVDLQNTEALEPETFQNIYAKLSATELGIVVAMTILTAGIVGAFTRTYLIAFYVDHREAAATAEQSDDEYDDDLFDDEYDTIG
;
A
#
# COMPACT_ATOMS: atom_id res chain seq x y z
N MET A 1 15.14 11.49 10.55
CA MET A 1 14.27 11.00 11.65
C MET A 1 13.98 9.51 11.45
N GLY A 2 13.33 8.81 12.40
CA GLY A 2 13.18 7.35 12.34
C GLY A 2 11.74 6.89 12.13
N ALA A 3 11.55 5.68 11.59
CA ALA A 3 10.22 5.09 11.37
C ALA A 3 9.31 5.12 12.62
N ILE A 4 9.88 5.00 13.83
CA ILE A 4 9.15 5.01 15.10
C ILE A 4 8.67 6.41 15.49
N SER A 5 9.45 7.47 15.20
CA SER A 5 9.03 8.84 15.54
C SER A 5 7.83 9.25 14.70
N SER A 6 7.86 8.97 13.40
CA SER A 6 6.73 9.27 12.51
C SER A 6 5.48 8.44 12.85
N ALA A 7 5.65 7.22 13.38
CA ALA A 7 4.53 6.41 13.86
C ALA A 7 3.87 7.02 15.11
N LYS A 8 4.69 7.57 16.03
CA LYS A 8 4.19 8.33 17.19
C LYS A 8 3.50 9.62 16.76
N HIS A 9 4.09 10.34 15.79
CA HIS A 9 3.52 11.55 15.22
C HIS A 9 2.12 11.26 14.67
N ALA A 10 1.99 10.25 13.81
CA ALA A 10 0.70 9.81 13.27
C ALA A 10 -0.31 9.37 14.35
N GLY A 11 0.14 8.64 15.36
CA GLY A 11 -0.72 8.26 16.50
C GLY A 11 -1.24 9.47 17.26
N SER A 12 -0.40 10.48 17.48
CA SER A 12 -0.80 11.73 18.14
C SER A 12 -1.77 12.56 17.29
N THR A 13 -1.57 12.59 15.97
CA THR A 13 -2.47 13.21 15.00
C THR A 13 -3.85 12.55 15.02
N LEU A 14 -3.93 11.22 15.02
CA LEU A 14 -5.20 10.49 15.08
C LEU A 14 -5.93 10.69 16.41
N ALA A 15 -5.20 10.73 17.52
CA ALA A 15 -5.78 11.00 18.84
C ALA A 15 -6.39 12.41 18.91
N ARG A 16 -5.77 13.38 18.24
CA ARG A 16 -6.28 14.76 18.11
C ARG A 16 -7.42 14.87 17.12
N ASN A 17 -7.40 14.06 16.05
CA ASN A 17 -8.30 14.13 14.91
C ASN A 17 -9.08 12.82 14.70
N PRO A 18 -10.04 12.48 15.59
CA PRO A 18 -10.78 11.22 15.51
C PRO A 18 -11.63 11.08 14.23
N ILE A 19 -11.92 12.20 13.56
CA ILE A 19 -12.62 12.23 12.27
C ILE A 19 -11.86 11.45 11.17
N LEU A 20 -10.54 11.29 11.28
CA LEU A 20 -9.73 10.47 10.36
C LEU A 20 -10.14 9.00 10.37
N PHE A 21 -10.62 8.46 11.51
CA PHE A 21 -11.16 7.10 11.57
C PHE A 21 -12.43 6.96 10.74
N VAL A 22 -13.28 7.99 10.72
CA VAL A 22 -14.50 8.03 9.92
C VAL A 22 -14.16 8.10 8.43
N ALA A 23 -13.22 8.98 8.05
CA ALA A 23 -12.74 9.10 6.68
C ALA A 23 -12.12 7.78 6.17
N ALA A 24 -11.29 7.12 6.97
CA ALA A 24 -10.74 5.82 6.64
C ALA A 24 -11.80 4.72 6.56
N THR A 25 -12.83 4.78 7.41
CA THR A 25 -13.96 3.84 7.36
C THR A 25 -14.77 3.97 6.06
N ALA A 26 -14.87 5.17 5.47
CA ALA A 26 -15.52 5.37 4.19
C ALA A 26 -14.91 4.50 3.08
N PHE A 27 -13.59 4.23 3.17
CA PHE A 27 -12.90 3.31 2.26
C PHE A 27 -13.46 1.87 2.38
N ALA A 28 -13.68 1.37 3.59
CA ALA A 28 -14.31 0.05 3.77
C ALA A 28 -15.74 0.02 3.23
N VAL A 29 -16.52 1.07 3.48
CA VAL A 29 -17.91 1.16 3.01
C VAL A 29 -18.01 1.01 1.50
N VAL A 30 -17.08 1.62 0.75
CA VAL A 30 -17.00 1.46 -0.72
C VAL A 30 -16.65 0.02 -1.12
N GLN A 31 -15.92 -0.72 -0.30
CA GLN A 31 -15.55 -2.11 -0.58
C GLN A 31 -16.64 -3.12 -0.17
N LEU A 32 -17.58 -2.76 0.72
CA LEU A 32 -18.61 -3.69 1.21
C LEU A 32 -19.48 -4.29 0.10
N PRO A 33 -19.97 -3.52 -0.91
CA PRO A 33 -20.75 -4.09 -1.98
C PRO A 33 -19.99 -5.22 -2.71
N GLN A 34 -18.67 -5.11 -2.86
CA GLN A 34 -17.88 -6.16 -3.49
C GLN A 34 -17.87 -7.46 -2.64
N ILE A 35 -17.81 -7.36 -1.32
CA ILE A 35 -17.92 -8.52 -0.42
C ILE A 35 -19.32 -9.14 -0.52
N LEU A 36 -20.37 -8.32 -0.51
CA LEU A 36 -21.76 -8.77 -0.61
C LEU A 36 -22.09 -9.40 -1.98
N LEU A 37 -21.54 -8.85 -3.07
CA LEU A 37 -21.73 -9.40 -4.42
C LEU A 37 -21.01 -10.73 -4.61
N GLN A 38 -19.86 -10.93 -3.97
CA GLN A 38 -19.21 -12.24 -3.92
C GLN A 38 -20.05 -13.24 -3.13
N TRP A 39 -20.67 -12.81 -2.02
CA TRP A 39 -21.57 -13.65 -1.23
C TRP A 39 -22.80 -14.11 -2.02
N THR A 40 -23.37 -13.26 -2.89
CA THR A 40 -24.54 -13.62 -3.72
C THR A 40 -24.22 -14.46 -4.96
N GLY A 41 -22.93 -14.73 -5.23
CA GLY A 41 -22.52 -15.54 -6.39
C GLY A 41 -22.68 -14.84 -7.74
N LEU A 42 -22.61 -13.50 -7.78
CA LEU A 42 -22.74 -12.69 -9.01
C LEU A 42 -21.37 -12.10 -9.44
N PRO A 43 -20.42 -12.92 -9.94
CA PRO A 43 -19.05 -12.48 -10.20
C PRO A 43 -18.94 -11.39 -11.28
N PHE A 44 -19.85 -11.39 -12.26
CA PHE A 44 -19.86 -10.37 -13.31
C PHE A 44 -20.23 -8.98 -12.76
N VAL A 45 -21.23 -8.91 -11.87
CA VAL A 45 -21.64 -7.65 -11.23
C VAL A 45 -20.52 -7.15 -10.31
N ALA A 46 -19.85 -8.05 -9.58
CA ALA A 46 -18.68 -7.70 -8.78
C ALA A 46 -17.54 -7.12 -9.63
N SER A 47 -17.33 -7.64 -10.84
CA SER A 47 -16.32 -7.13 -11.77
C SER A 47 -16.65 -5.72 -12.28
N LEU A 48 -17.92 -5.46 -12.62
CA LEU A 48 -18.37 -4.12 -13.00
C LEU A 48 -18.26 -3.12 -11.84
N PHE A 49 -18.57 -3.56 -10.62
CA PHE A 49 -18.43 -2.72 -9.43
C PHE A 49 -16.97 -2.31 -9.19
N ASN A 50 -16.00 -3.18 -9.51
CA ASN A 50 -14.58 -2.86 -9.39
C ASN A 50 -14.20 -1.62 -10.24
N LEU A 51 -14.78 -1.45 -11.42
CA LEU A 51 -14.57 -0.25 -12.25
C LEU A 51 -15.03 1.03 -11.54
N VAL A 52 -16.13 0.96 -10.79
CA VAL A 52 -16.60 2.08 -9.97
C VAL A 52 -15.62 2.36 -8.83
N THR A 53 -15.12 1.32 -8.16
CA THR A 53 -14.14 1.46 -7.08
C THR A 53 -12.85 2.13 -7.56
N VAL A 54 -12.35 1.79 -8.75
CA VAL A 54 -11.18 2.43 -9.35
C VAL A 54 -11.36 3.95 -9.51
N VAL A 55 -12.57 4.39 -9.80
CA VAL A 55 -12.91 5.81 -9.95
C VAL A 55 -13.14 6.48 -8.59
N VAL A 56 -13.74 5.81 -7.62
CA VAL A 56 -14.07 6.40 -6.31
C VAL A 56 -12.87 6.48 -5.37
N VAL A 57 -11.99 5.47 -5.40
CA VAL A 57 -10.86 5.36 -4.47
C VAL A 57 -9.89 6.54 -4.51
N PRO A 58 -9.47 7.09 -5.66
CA PRO A 58 -8.58 8.25 -5.72
C PRO A 58 -9.12 9.47 -4.98
N PHE A 59 -10.42 9.73 -5.08
CA PHE A 59 -11.08 10.80 -4.32
C PHE A 59 -10.97 10.57 -2.81
N LEU A 60 -11.23 9.34 -2.35
CA LEU A 60 -11.10 8.99 -0.93
C LEU A 60 -9.65 9.11 -0.44
N ILE A 61 -8.68 8.67 -1.25
CA ILE A 61 -7.25 8.76 -0.92
C ILE A 61 -6.85 10.23 -0.77
N GLY A 62 -7.16 11.07 -1.76
CA GLY A 62 -6.83 12.51 -1.70
C GLY A 62 -7.46 13.20 -0.50
N GLY A 63 -8.72 12.89 -0.20
CA GLY A 63 -9.41 13.43 0.97
C GLY A 63 -8.77 12.98 2.29
N ILE A 64 -8.47 11.69 2.47
CA ILE A 64 -7.84 11.19 3.71
C ILE A 64 -6.42 11.75 3.86
N TYR A 65 -5.68 11.87 2.77
CA TYR A 65 -4.26 12.27 2.82
C TYR A 65 -4.16 13.76 3.12
N GLY A 66 -5.00 14.61 2.51
CA GLY A 66 -5.03 16.03 2.83
C GLY A 66 -5.54 16.30 4.26
N MET A 67 -6.48 15.49 4.76
CA MET A 67 -6.84 15.55 6.17
C MET A 67 -5.71 15.13 7.11
N ALA A 68 -4.93 14.13 6.71
CA ALA A 68 -3.81 13.64 7.50
C ALA A 68 -2.70 14.70 7.57
N GLU A 69 -2.37 15.33 6.44
CA GLU A 69 -1.42 16.42 6.32
C GLU A 69 -1.82 17.61 7.20
N GLU A 70 -3.02 18.17 7.01
CA GLU A 70 -3.54 19.27 7.84
C GLU A 70 -3.61 18.89 9.33
N GLY A 71 -3.87 17.61 9.61
CA GLY A 71 -3.91 17.06 10.95
C GLY A 71 -2.55 16.92 11.63
N LEU A 72 -1.43 16.92 10.90
CA LEU A 72 -0.08 16.89 11.50
C LEU A 72 0.15 18.17 12.32
N ASP A 73 -0.16 19.33 11.74
CA ASP A 73 0.10 20.62 12.37
C ASP A 73 -1.08 21.13 13.24
N GLY A 74 -2.26 20.52 13.11
CA GLY A 74 -3.44 21.05 13.77
C GLY A 74 -4.65 20.11 13.82
N THR A 75 -5.81 20.68 13.54
CA THR A 75 -7.08 19.97 13.50
C THR A 75 -7.63 19.96 12.08
N THR A 76 -8.18 18.81 11.66
CA THR A 76 -8.75 18.66 10.32
C THR A 76 -10.28 18.56 10.35
N SER A 77 -10.91 18.66 9.18
CA SER A 77 -12.37 18.69 9.02
C SER A 77 -12.86 17.93 7.77
N PHE A 78 -14.17 17.66 7.72
CA PHE A 78 -14.81 17.15 6.50
C PHE A 78 -14.71 18.12 5.31
N GLY A 79 -14.55 19.43 5.57
CA GLY A 79 -14.31 20.42 4.52
C GLY A 79 -13.00 20.13 3.79
N THR A 80 -11.95 19.83 4.55
CA THR A 80 -10.62 19.44 4.03
C THR A 80 -10.69 18.16 3.24
N PHE A 81 -11.39 17.14 3.74
CA PHE A 81 -11.63 15.89 3.01
C PHE A 81 -12.18 16.13 1.60
N TRP A 82 -13.25 16.93 1.51
CA TRP A 82 -13.92 17.18 0.24
C TRP A 82 -13.11 18.07 -0.70
N ARG A 83 -12.40 19.06 -0.13
CA ARG A 83 -11.51 19.97 -0.86
C ARG A 83 -10.32 19.21 -1.44
N ALA A 84 -9.50 18.60 -0.59
CA ALA A 84 -8.31 17.86 -0.99
C ALA A 84 -8.66 16.67 -1.90
N GLY A 85 -9.77 15.99 -1.63
CA GLY A 85 -10.26 14.91 -2.47
C GLY A 85 -10.57 15.35 -3.89
N ARG A 86 -11.13 16.56 -4.11
CA ARG A 86 -11.42 17.10 -5.45
C ARG A 86 -10.18 17.66 -6.13
N GLU A 87 -9.37 18.42 -5.39
CA GLU A 87 -8.14 19.06 -5.91
C GLU A 87 -7.18 18.01 -6.46
N ASN A 88 -6.96 16.93 -5.70
CA ASN A 88 -6.01 15.88 -6.07
C ASN A 88 -6.61 14.72 -6.88
N TYR A 89 -7.93 14.75 -7.15
CA TYR A 89 -8.65 13.61 -7.72
C TYR A 89 -8.04 13.10 -9.03
N VAL A 90 -7.86 14.01 -9.99
CA VAL A 90 -7.43 13.64 -11.36
C VAL A 90 -5.99 13.16 -11.33
N SER A 91 -5.11 13.87 -10.63
CA SER A 91 -3.70 13.50 -10.48
C SER A 91 -3.56 12.12 -9.83
N LEU A 92 -4.30 11.85 -8.74
CA LEU A 92 -4.30 10.55 -8.08
C LEU A 92 -4.88 9.44 -8.96
N LEU A 93 -5.97 9.69 -9.69
CA LEU A 93 -6.56 8.69 -10.58
C LEU A 93 -5.59 8.30 -11.69
N VAL A 94 -4.99 9.29 -12.36
CA VAL A 94 -4.06 9.03 -13.46
C VAL A 94 -2.78 8.38 -12.92
N ALA A 95 -2.23 8.86 -11.81
CA ALA A 95 -1.06 8.26 -11.18
C ALA A 95 -1.32 6.83 -10.71
N ALA A 96 -2.50 6.54 -10.15
CA ALA A 96 -2.90 5.19 -9.77
C ALA A 96 -2.99 4.26 -10.99
N ILE A 97 -3.47 4.74 -12.14
CA ILE A 97 -3.48 3.97 -13.40
C ILE A 97 -2.06 3.68 -13.87
N PHE A 98 -1.16 4.67 -13.85
CA PHE A 98 0.25 4.45 -14.21
C PHE A 98 0.95 3.48 -13.26
N PHE A 99 0.74 3.66 -11.95
CA PHE A 99 1.25 2.74 -10.94
C PHE A 99 0.73 1.32 -11.17
N ALA A 100 -0.58 1.15 -11.38
CA ALA A 100 -1.18 -0.15 -11.67
C ALA A 100 -0.62 -0.76 -12.95
N LEU A 101 -0.38 0.03 -14.00
CA LEU A 101 0.22 -0.44 -15.24
C LEU A 101 1.66 -0.92 -15.04
N VAL A 102 2.49 -0.18 -14.28
CA VAL A 102 3.87 -0.57 -13.97
C VAL A 102 3.88 -1.88 -13.18
N VAL A 103 3.07 -1.97 -12.13
CA VAL A 103 2.94 -3.17 -11.29
C VAL A 103 2.42 -4.35 -12.12
N PHE A 104 1.43 -4.12 -12.98
CA PHE A 104 0.90 -5.13 -13.90
C PHE A 104 1.97 -5.64 -14.86
N VAL A 105 2.76 -4.75 -15.50
CA VAL A 105 3.83 -5.17 -16.42
C VAL A 105 4.87 -6.00 -15.68
N VAL A 106 5.32 -5.59 -14.50
CA VAL A 106 6.29 -6.35 -13.70
C VAL A 106 5.72 -7.72 -13.32
N ALA A 107 4.48 -7.78 -12.83
CA ALA A 107 3.84 -9.03 -12.46
C ALA A 107 3.60 -9.94 -13.67
N PHE A 108 3.10 -9.40 -14.77
CA PHE A 108 2.81 -10.14 -16.00
C PHE A 108 4.08 -10.74 -16.61
N VAL A 109 5.12 -9.93 -16.79
CA VAL A 109 6.42 -10.40 -17.29
C VAL A 109 7.01 -11.42 -16.32
N GLY A 110 6.94 -11.18 -15.01
CA GLY A 110 7.39 -12.12 -14.00
C GLY A 110 6.67 -13.47 -14.10
N ILE A 111 5.35 -13.48 -14.22
CA ILE A 111 4.56 -14.71 -14.39
C ILE A 111 4.97 -15.43 -15.68
N LEU A 112 5.13 -14.73 -16.80
CA LEU A 112 5.57 -15.35 -18.06
C LEU A 112 6.96 -15.98 -17.93
N VAL A 113 7.90 -15.29 -17.29
CA VAL A 113 9.25 -15.81 -17.03
C VAL A 113 9.19 -17.04 -16.11
N LEU A 114 8.40 -16.97 -15.05
CA LEU A 114 8.23 -18.09 -14.12
C LEU A 114 7.62 -19.30 -14.80
N LEU A 115 6.56 -19.11 -15.58
CA LEU A 115 5.92 -20.18 -16.35
C LEU A 115 6.88 -20.79 -17.37
N PHE A 116 7.64 -19.96 -18.08
CA PHE A 116 8.64 -20.42 -19.03
C PHE A 116 9.74 -21.25 -18.35
N VAL A 117 10.34 -20.76 -17.27
CA VAL A 117 11.37 -21.47 -16.51
C VAL A 117 10.82 -22.78 -15.94
N THR A 118 9.61 -22.77 -15.39
CA THR A 118 8.94 -23.96 -14.85
C THR A 118 8.67 -24.97 -15.96
N ALA A 119 8.11 -24.56 -17.09
CA ALA A 119 7.84 -25.44 -18.22
C ALA A 119 9.12 -26.05 -18.78
N LEU A 120 10.22 -25.29 -18.82
CA LEU A 120 11.51 -25.77 -19.30
C LEU A 120 12.12 -26.79 -18.33
N THR A 121 12.17 -26.51 -17.03
CA THR A 121 12.77 -27.44 -16.06
C THR A 121 11.90 -28.66 -15.80
N VAL A 122 10.62 -28.45 -15.52
CA VAL A 122 9.66 -29.53 -15.23
C VAL A 122 9.34 -30.31 -16.49
N GLY A 123 9.10 -29.65 -17.62
CA GLY A 123 8.78 -30.31 -18.88
C GLY A 123 9.92 -31.20 -19.39
N LEU A 124 11.18 -30.75 -19.31
CA LEU A 124 12.34 -31.57 -19.72
C LEU A 124 12.57 -32.79 -18.82
N THR A 125 12.30 -32.66 -17.51
CA THR A 125 12.44 -33.78 -16.55
C THR A 125 11.25 -34.74 -16.60
N GLY A 126 10.04 -34.24 -16.85
CA GLY A 126 8.82 -35.04 -16.99
C GLY A 126 8.88 -36.01 -18.17
N LEU A 127 9.60 -35.66 -19.25
CA LEU A 127 9.89 -36.57 -20.37
C LEU A 127 10.74 -37.79 -19.97
N GLN A 128 11.42 -37.74 -18.82
CA GLN A 128 12.31 -38.80 -18.33
C GLN A 128 11.67 -39.70 -17.26
N GLY A 129 10.34 -39.63 -17.07
CA GLY A 129 9.60 -40.57 -16.23
C GLY A 129 9.19 -40.06 -14.85
N GLY A 130 9.26 -38.75 -14.60
CA GLY A 130 8.71 -38.12 -13.39
C GLY A 130 9.27 -36.72 -13.12
N VAL A 131 8.53 -35.91 -12.35
CA VAL A 131 9.00 -34.61 -11.88
C VAL A 131 9.77 -34.80 -10.58
N SER A 132 11.09 -34.68 -10.62
CA SER A 132 11.91 -34.66 -9.41
C SER A 132 11.67 -33.34 -8.64
N PRO A 133 11.55 -33.35 -7.31
CA PRO A 133 11.50 -32.12 -6.50
C PRO A 133 12.66 -31.16 -6.78
N VAL A 134 13.83 -31.68 -7.20
CA VAL A 134 15.00 -30.89 -7.60
C VAL A 134 14.70 -29.99 -8.81
N ALA A 135 13.80 -30.40 -9.71
CA ALA A 135 13.40 -29.61 -10.88
C ALA A 135 12.65 -28.31 -10.52
N LEU A 136 12.16 -28.20 -9.27
CA LEU A 136 11.46 -27.03 -8.75
C LEU A 136 12.38 -26.02 -8.06
N ILE A 137 13.64 -26.36 -7.78
CA ILE A 137 14.59 -25.46 -7.11
C ILE A 137 14.80 -24.20 -7.95
N LEU A 138 15.10 -24.36 -9.25
CA LEU A 138 15.34 -23.22 -10.14
C LEU A 138 14.08 -22.34 -10.33
N PRO A 139 12.89 -22.89 -10.65
CA PRO A 139 11.65 -22.13 -10.63
C PRO A 139 11.38 -21.42 -9.30
N GLY A 140 11.66 -22.07 -8.17
CA GLY A 140 11.49 -21.49 -6.84
C GLY A 140 12.39 -20.27 -6.61
N LEU A 141 13.67 -20.35 -6.99
CA LEU A 141 14.61 -19.23 -6.90
C LEU A 141 14.25 -18.08 -7.84
N VAL A 142 13.85 -18.40 -9.08
CA VAL A 142 13.37 -17.39 -10.04
C VAL A 142 12.09 -16.73 -9.52
N GLY A 143 11.15 -17.50 -9.00
CA GLY A 143 9.92 -16.99 -8.38
C GLY A 143 10.20 -16.07 -7.21
N LEU A 144 11.15 -16.44 -6.33
CA LEU A 144 11.58 -15.60 -5.21
C LEU A 144 12.21 -14.28 -5.72
N ALA A 145 13.10 -14.34 -6.71
CA ALA A 145 13.72 -13.14 -7.27
C ALA A 145 12.68 -12.19 -7.90
N LEU A 146 11.72 -12.74 -8.64
CA LEU A 146 10.63 -11.97 -9.24
C LEU A 146 9.69 -11.38 -8.18
N PHE A 147 9.41 -12.12 -7.11
CA PHE A 147 8.63 -11.62 -5.99
C PHE A 147 9.34 -10.46 -5.29
N VAL A 148 10.66 -10.55 -5.07
CA VAL A 148 11.47 -9.45 -4.53
C VAL A 148 11.45 -8.24 -5.47
N LEU A 149 11.54 -8.44 -6.78
CA LEU A 149 11.42 -7.37 -7.78
C LEU A 149 10.05 -6.67 -7.73
N TYR A 150 8.97 -7.45 -7.59
CA TYR A 150 7.62 -6.92 -7.42
C TYR A 150 7.52 -6.09 -6.13
N LEU A 151 8.00 -6.61 -5.00
CA LEU A 151 7.98 -5.89 -3.73
C LEU A 151 8.82 -4.61 -3.79
N ALA A 152 10.00 -4.66 -4.39
CA ALA A 152 10.83 -3.48 -4.63
C ALA A 152 10.05 -2.44 -5.44
N THR A 153 9.41 -2.83 -6.54
CA THR A 153 8.60 -1.92 -7.37
C THR A 153 7.52 -1.22 -6.55
N VAL A 154 6.79 -1.95 -5.72
CA VAL A 154 5.74 -1.38 -4.86
C VAL A 154 6.34 -0.45 -3.80
N VAL A 155 7.43 -0.84 -3.13
CA VAL A 155 8.08 -0.03 -2.09
C VAL A 155 8.65 1.27 -2.64
N PHE A 156 9.30 1.22 -3.81
CA PHE A 156 9.89 2.41 -4.45
C PHE A 156 8.84 3.41 -4.95
N LEU A 157 7.61 2.96 -5.18
CA LEU A 157 6.54 3.82 -5.67
C LEU A 157 5.53 4.20 -4.58
N GLN A 158 5.56 3.59 -3.39
CA GLN A 158 4.51 3.73 -2.37
C GLN A 158 4.20 5.16 -1.87
N PHE A 159 5.09 6.13 -2.10
CA PHE A 159 4.93 7.53 -1.67
C PHE A 159 4.39 8.46 -2.77
N TYR A 160 4.07 7.95 -3.97
CA TYR A 160 3.58 8.81 -5.07
C TYR A 160 2.32 9.59 -4.67
N GLU A 161 1.45 8.98 -3.88
CA GLU A 161 0.23 9.61 -3.36
C GLU A 161 0.52 10.75 -2.40
N ALA A 162 1.56 10.63 -1.56
CA ALA A 162 1.99 11.72 -0.68
C ALA A 162 2.61 12.86 -1.46
N ALA A 163 3.47 12.57 -2.45
CA ALA A 163 4.05 13.61 -3.29
C ALA A 163 2.97 14.43 -4.03
N ILE A 164 1.90 13.77 -4.52
CA ILE A 164 0.77 14.49 -5.15
C ILE A 164 0.04 15.37 -4.15
N VAL A 165 -0.27 14.84 -2.96
CA VAL A 165 -1.17 15.55 -2.03
C VAL A 165 -0.44 16.62 -1.21
N VAL A 166 0.83 16.38 -0.84
CA VAL A 166 1.62 17.26 0.03
C VAL A 166 2.44 18.26 -0.77
N ASP A 167 3.03 17.83 -1.89
CA ASP A 167 3.89 18.71 -2.70
C ASP A 167 3.21 19.21 -3.98
N ASP A 168 1.89 18.98 -4.14
CA ASP A 168 1.12 19.29 -5.35
C ASP A 168 1.79 18.75 -6.64
N ALA A 169 2.50 17.62 -6.53
CA ALA A 169 3.31 17.10 -7.62
C ALA A 169 2.46 16.60 -8.79
N ASP A 170 2.92 16.91 -10.02
CA ASP A 170 2.35 16.34 -11.23
C ASP A 170 2.51 14.80 -11.27
N VAL A 171 1.66 14.14 -12.06
CA VAL A 171 1.58 12.67 -12.13
C VAL A 171 2.93 11.99 -12.33
N LEU A 172 3.72 12.42 -13.33
CA LEU A 172 5.00 11.78 -13.62
C LEU A 172 6.08 12.15 -12.61
N ASP A 173 6.00 13.36 -12.06
CA ASP A 173 7.00 13.84 -11.11
C ASP A 173 6.79 13.22 -9.74
N SER A 174 5.54 12.95 -9.32
CA SER A 174 5.25 12.20 -8.09
C SER A 174 5.86 10.79 -8.07
N LEU A 175 5.89 10.10 -9.21
CA LEU A 175 6.52 8.77 -9.32
C LEU A 175 8.05 8.86 -9.24
N LYS A 176 8.65 9.87 -9.88
CA LYS A 176 10.10 10.11 -9.78
C LYS A 176 10.48 10.51 -8.37
N GLU A 177 9.66 11.34 -7.73
CA GLU A 177 9.91 11.84 -6.38
C GLU A 177 9.80 10.71 -5.36
N SER A 178 8.79 9.85 -5.48
CA SER A 178 8.70 8.61 -4.69
C SER A 178 9.97 7.75 -4.83
N TYR A 179 10.48 7.57 -6.05
CA TYR A 179 11.73 6.84 -6.27
C TYR A 179 12.95 7.50 -5.64
N ARG A 180 13.11 8.83 -5.80
CA ARG A 180 14.23 9.59 -5.21
C ARG A 180 14.17 9.57 -3.69
N PHE A 181 12.99 9.80 -3.13
CA PHE A 181 12.73 9.78 -1.71
C PHE A 181 13.12 8.43 -1.08
N VAL A 182 12.67 7.31 -1.67
CA VAL A 182 12.99 5.97 -1.19
C VAL A 182 14.50 5.68 -1.34
N ARG A 183 15.11 6.08 -2.46
CA ARG A 183 16.55 5.89 -2.68
C ARG A 183 17.41 6.66 -1.66
N GLY A 184 17.01 7.87 -1.29
CA GLY A 184 17.67 8.67 -0.26
C GLY A 184 17.46 8.13 1.17
N ASN A 185 16.37 7.38 1.39
CA ASN A 185 15.94 6.95 2.71
C ASN A 185 15.71 5.42 2.81
N LEU A 186 16.53 4.60 2.16
CA LEU A 186 16.27 3.15 2.01
C LEU A 186 16.01 2.43 3.34
N LEU A 187 16.89 2.60 4.33
CA LEU A 187 16.78 1.90 5.61
C LEU A 187 15.53 2.35 6.40
N SER A 188 15.29 3.66 6.47
CA SER A 188 14.11 4.22 7.11
C SER A 188 12.83 3.78 6.41
N THR A 189 12.84 3.70 5.07
CA THR A 189 11.72 3.25 4.26
C THR A 189 11.40 1.78 4.51
N ILE A 190 12.41 0.91 4.60
CA ILE A 190 12.20 -0.50 4.94
C ILE A 190 11.55 -0.63 6.32
N GLY A 191 12.08 0.09 7.32
CA GLY A 191 11.51 0.12 8.67
C GLY A 191 10.06 0.61 8.67
N PHE A 192 9.79 1.69 7.93
CA PHE A 192 8.45 2.22 7.71
C PHE A 192 7.51 1.19 7.07
N THR A 193 7.93 0.54 5.99
CA THR A 193 7.12 -0.47 5.30
C THR A 193 6.79 -1.63 6.24
N VAL A 194 7.76 -2.14 7.01
CA VAL A 194 7.49 -3.20 8.00
C VAL A 194 6.44 -2.76 9.03
N VAL A 195 6.61 -1.58 9.64
CA VAL A 195 5.67 -1.06 10.64
C VAL A 195 4.28 -0.84 10.03
N ARG A 196 4.21 -0.27 8.83
CA ARG A 196 2.95 0.02 8.12
C ARG A 196 2.19 -1.25 7.75
N TRP A 197 2.88 -2.28 7.27
CA TRP A 197 2.23 -3.50 6.80
C TRP A 197 1.87 -4.46 7.94
N THR A 198 2.56 -4.41 9.08
CA THR A 198 2.34 -5.34 10.21
C THR A 198 0.87 -5.42 10.65
N PRO A 199 0.16 -4.31 10.94
CA PRO A 199 -1.24 -4.39 11.36
C PRO A 199 -2.16 -4.95 10.26
N SER A 200 -1.91 -4.62 9.00
CA SER A 200 -2.67 -5.13 7.85
C SER A 200 -2.48 -6.63 7.64
N VAL A 201 -1.24 -7.13 7.79
CA VAL A 201 -0.94 -8.56 7.71
C VAL A 201 -1.61 -9.32 8.85
N LEU A 202 -1.49 -8.84 10.09
CA LEU A 202 -2.09 -9.50 11.25
C LEU A 202 -3.62 -9.58 11.15
N THR A 203 -4.27 -8.49 10.76
CA THR A 203 -5.73 -8.46 10.57
C THR A 203 -6.16 -9.35 9.41
N SER A 204 -5.43 -9.35 8.30
CA SER A 204 -5.70 -10.24 7.16
C SER A 204 -5.56 -11.72 7.53
N LEU A 205 -4.53 -12.10 8.28
CA LEU A 205 -4.35 -13.46 8.77
C LEU A 205 -5.47 -13.88 9.73
N LEU A 206 -5.90 -12.99 10.61
CA LEU A 206 -7.02 -13.24 11.52
C LEU A 206 -8.34 -13.44 10.77
N THR A 207 -8.63 -12.59 9.78
CA THR A 207 -9.83 -12.73 8.94
C THR A 207 -9.77 -14.00 8.10
N ALA A 208 -8.61 -14.32 7.50
CA ALA A 208 -8.43 -15.55 6.74
C ALA A 208 -8.64 -16.79 7.63
N TYR A 209 -8.05 -16.81 8.83
CA TYR A 209 -8.24 -17.89 9.80
C TYR A 209 -9.72 -18.05 10.16
N PHE A 210 -10.41 -16.95 10.48
CA PHE A 210 -11.84 -16.96 10.78
C PHE A 210 -12.64 -17.58 9.62
N VAL A 211 -12.48 -17.06 8.40
CA VAL A 211 -13.22 -17.52 7.22
C VAL A 211 -12.96 -19.00 6.93
N VAL A 212 -11.71 -19.45 6.94
CA VAL A 212 -11.33 -20.84 6.69
C VAL A 212 -11.92 -21.78 7.76
N SER A 213 -11.87 -21.38 9.03
CA SER A 213 -12.45 -22.15 10.13
C SER A 213 -13.98 -22.23 10.05
N SER A 214 -14.64 -21.15 9.62
CA SER A 214 -16.09 -21.06 9.43
C SER A 214 -16.63 -22.02 8.38
N ILE A 215 -15.87 -22.23 7.30
CA ILE A 215 -16.28 -23.16 6.23
C ILE A 215 -15.83 -24.60 6.47
N GLY A 216 -15.25 -24.90 7.65
CA GLY A 216 -14.84 -26.25 8.04
C GLY A 216 -13.63 -26.79 7.28
N VAL A 217 -12.78 -25.93 6.71
CA VAL A 217 -11.55 -26.36 6.04
C VAL A 217 -10.50 -26.76 7.07
N ASP A 218 -10.07 -28.01 7.00
CA ASP A 218 -8.94 -28.50 7.77
C ASP A 218 -7.63 -28.18 7.04
N LEU A 219 -6.89 -27.20 7.56
CA LEU A 219 -5.59 -26.78 7.01
C LEU A 219 -4.50 -27.86 7.09
N GLN A 220 -4.71 -28.93 7.87
CA GLN A 220 -3.79 -30.06 7.96
C GLN A 220 -4.08 -31.13 6.90
N ASN A 221 -5.26 -31.09 6.28
CA ASN A 221 -5.64 -32.01 5.21
C ASN A 221 -5.39 -31.36 3.85
N THR A 222 -4.32 -31.78 3.16
CA THR A 222 -3.97 -31.29 1.82
C THR A 222 -5.05 -31.53 0.77
N GLU A 223 -5.90 -32.56 0.92
CA GLU A 223 -7.05 -32.80 0.01
C GLU A 223 -8.17 -31.76 0.21
N ALA A 224 -8.23 -31.10 1.37
CA ALA A 224 -9.18 -30.01 1.62
C ALA A 224 -8.72 -28.67 1.01
N LEU A 225 -7.47 -28.60 0.52
CA LEU A 225 -6.86 -27.38 0.00
C LEU A 225 -7.01 -27.21 -1.52
N GLU A 226 -7.95 -27.92 -2.14
CA GLU A 226 -8.23 -27.78 -3.58
C GLU A 226 -8.59 -26.33 -3.96
N PRO A 227 -8.17 -25.83 -5.14
CA PRO A 227 -8.40 -24.44 -5.55
C PRO A 227 -9.89 -24.03 -5.53
N GLU A 228 -10.77 -24.94 -5.89
CA GLU A 228 -12.24 -24.78 -5.84
C GLU A 228 -12.81 -24.59 -4.43
N THR A 229 -12.11 -25.05 -3.39
CA THR A 229 -12.49 -24.82 -2.00
C THR A 229 -12.45 -23.33 -1.66
N PHE A 230 -11.48 -22.60 -2.21
CA PHE A 230 -11.28 -21.17 -1.96
C PHE A 230 -11.96 -20.27 -2.98
N GLN A 231 -12.47 -20.83 -4.09
CA GLN A 231 -13.27 -20.06 -5.03
C GLN A 231 -14.59 -19.59 -4.39
N ASN A 232 -14.85 -18.29 -4.53
CA ASN A 232 -16.02 -17.62 -3.94
C ASN A 232 -16.24 -17.96 -2.46
N ILE A 233 -15.15 -18.02 -1.68
CA ILE A 233 -15.17 -18.46 -0.28
C ILE A 233 -16.23 -17.75 0.57
N TYR A 234 -16.50 -16.47 0.29
CA TYR A 234 -17.54 -15.73 0.99
C TYR A 234 -18.93 -16.33 0.78
N ALA A 235 -19.28 -16.83 -0.41
CA ALA A 235 -20.60 -17.43 -0.69
C ALA A 235 -20.90 -18.68 0.15
N LYS A 236 -19.87 -19.28 0.76
CA LYS A 236 -20.01 -20.45 1.65
C LYS A 236 -20.29 -20.05 3.11
N LEU A 237 -20.20 -18.77 3.45
CA LEU A 237 -20.45 -18.26 4.80
C LEU A 237 -21.94 -18.11 5.07
N SER A 238 -22.34 -18.41 6.30
CA SER A 238 -23.66 -18.02 6.82
C SER A 238 -23.79 -16.49 6.89
N ALA A 239 -25.02 -15.99 6.97
CA ALA A 239 -25.27 -14.55 7.11
C ALA A 239 -24.61 -13.95 8.35
N THR A 240 -24.55 -14.71 9.46
CA THR A 240 -23.90 -14.27 10.71
C THR A 240 -22.39 -14.13 10.52
N GLU A 241 -21.74 -15.13 9.90
CA GLU A 241 -20.29 -15.11 9.65
C GLU A 241 -19.90 -14.01 8.67
N LEU A 242 -20.72 -13.80 7.63
CA LEU A 242 -20.55 -12.66 6.74
C LEU A 242 -20.66 -11.33 7.49
N GLY A 243 -21.64 -11.20 8.41
CA GLY A 243 -21.78 -10.03 9.26
C GLY A 243 -20.52 -9.76 10.11
N ILE A 244 -19.89 -10.82 10.62
CA ILE A 244 -18.61 -10.72 11.36
C ILE A 244 -17.48 -10.26 10.43
N VAL A 245 -17.36 -10.82 9.22
CA VAL A 245 -16.34 -10.40 8.23
C VAL A 245 -16.52 -8.92 7.87
N VAL A 246 -17.76 -8.48 7.64
CA VAL A 246 -18.08 -7.07 7.35
C VAL A 246 -17.68 -6.18 8.52
N ALA A 247 -18.02 -6.56 9.75
CA ALA A 247 -17.64 -5.81 10.95
C ALA A 247 -16.12 -5.74 11.12
N MET A 248 -15.40 -6.85 10.94
CA MET A 248 -13.94 -6.91 10.97
C MET A 248 -13.31 -6.01 9.89
N THR A 249 -13.90 -5.98 8.69
CA THR A 249 -13.44 -5.16 7.57
C THR A 249 -13.59 -3.67 7.89
N ILE A 250 -14.75 -3.26 8.42
CA ILE A 250 -15.02 -1.89 8.85
C ILE A 250 -14.05 -1.46 9.96
N LEU A 251 -13.89 -2.29 10.99
CA LEU A 251 -12.99 -2.00 12.12
C LEU A 251 -11.54 -1.89 11.67
N THR A 252 -11.09 -2.82 10.83
CA THR A 252 -9.72 -2.83 10.28
C THR A 252 -9.49 -1.59 9.43
N ALA A 253 -10.39 -1.28 8.49
CA ALA A 253 -10.24 -0.09 7.65
C ALA A 253 -10.30 1.21 8.45
N GLY A 254 -11.17 1.31 9.45
CA GLY A 254 -11.23 2.47 10.33
C GLY A 254 -9.91 2.64 11.09
N ILE A 255 -9.49 1.63 11.85
CA ILE A 255 -8.35 1.71 12.77
C ILE A 255 -7.02 1.62 12.02
N VAL A 256 -6.78 0.48 11.37
CA VAL A 256 -5.53 0.23 10.63
C VAL A 256 -5.46 1.14 9.41
N GLY A 257 -6.56 1.36 8.71
CA GLY A 257 -6.58 2.21 7.53
C GLY A 257 -6.34 3.68 7.83
N ALA A 258 -6.84 4.22 8.96
CA ALA A 258 -6.49 5.58 9.38
C ALA A 258 -5.01 5.66 9.78
N PHE A 259 -4.54 4.74 10.63
CA PHE A 259 -3.16 4.72 11.06
C PHE A 259 -2.17 4.64 9.90
N THR A 260 -2.34 3.67 8.99
CA THR A 260 -1.39 3.44 7.89
C THR A 260 -1.31 4.59 6.90
N ARG A 261 -2.40 5.35 6.72
CA ARG A 261 -2.45 6.51 5.82
C ARG A 261 -1.86 7.75 6.48
N THR A 262 -2.24 8.05 7.71
CA THR A 262 -1.64 9.15 8.48
C THR A 262 -0.15 8.91 8.72
N TYR A 263 0.25 7.66 8.96
CA TYR A 263 1.66 7.29 9.11
C TYR A 263 2.47 7.50 7.83
N LEU A 264 1.89 7.23 6.67
CA LEU A 264 2.53 7.51 5.38
C LEU A 264 2.83 9.00 5.24
N ILE A 265 1.83 9.86 5.48
CA ILE A 265 1.97 11.31 5.37
C ILE A 265 2.97 11.86 6.40
N ALA A 266 2.85 11.46 7.66
CA ALA A 266 3.79 11.84 8.71
C ALA A 266 5.23 11.47 8.35
N PHE A 267 5.45 10.23 7.88
CA PHE A 267 6.78 9.77 7.50
C PHE A 267 7.36 10.58 6.34
N TYR A 268 6.53 10.90 5.34
CA TYR A 268 6.94 11.69 4.19
C TYR A 268 7.33 13.12 4.58
N VAL A 269 6.47 13.81 5.33
CA VAL A 269 6.69 15.19 5.79
C VAL A 269 7.92 15.29 6.71
N ASP A 270 8.02 14.42 7.73
CA ASP A 270 9.14 14.45 8.68
C ASP A 270 10.52 14.31 7.99
N HIS A 271 10.60 13.56 6.89
CA HIS A 271 11.87 13.36 6.16
C HIS A 271 12.14 14.49 5.16
N ARG A 272 11.09 15.08 4.58
CA ARG A 272 11.21 16.27 3.71
C ARG A 272 11.73 17.46 4.50
N GLU A 273 11.18 17.71 5.69
CA GLU A 273 11.61 18.81 6.57
C GLU A 273 13.04 18.62 7.08
N ALA A 274 13.42 17.38 7.41
CA ALA A 274 14.78 17.06 7.83
C ALA A 274 15.80 17.30 6.71
N ALA A 275 15.43 17.04 5.45
CA ALA A 275 16.29 17.31 4.30
C ALA A 275 16.44 18.83 4.07
N ALA A 276 15.33 19.58 4.10
CA ALA A 276 15.36 21.05 3.93
C ALA A 276 16.18 21.75 5.03
N THR A 277 16.16 21.23 6.26
CA THR A 277 16.96 21.80 7.37
C THR A 277 18.45 21.53 7.17
N ALA A 278 18.83 20.39 6.61
CA ALA A 278 20.23 20.04 6.33
C ALA A 278 20.80 20.88 5.17
N GLU A 279 20.01 21.11 4.13
CA GLU A 279 20.41 21.99 3.02
C GLU A 279 20.63 23.44 3.49
N GLN A 280 19.72 23.98 4.30
CA GLN A 280 19.89 25.32 4.88
C GLN A 280 21.14 25.46 5.74
N SER A 281 21.49 24.43 6.52
CA SER A 281 22.72 24.47 7.31
C SER A 281 23.98 24.41 6.46
N ASP A 282 23.98 23.66 5.36
CA ASP A 282 25.15 23.57 4.49
C ASP A 282 25.37 24.90 3.73
N ASP A 283 24.30 25.57 3.29
CA ASP A 283 24.37 26.88 2.62
C ASP A 283 24.88 27.99 3.58
N GLU A 284 24.43 28.01 4.84
CA GLU A 284 24.87 28.99 5.85
C GLU A 284 26.36 28.81 6.22
N TYR A 285 26.85 27.56 6.26
CA TYR A 285 28.26 27.26 6.49
C TYR A 285 29.17 27.68 5.33
N ASP A 286 28.70 27.58 4.09
CA ASP A 286 29.47 28.01 2.92
C ASP A 286 29.54 29.55 2.83
N ASP A 287 28.46 30.28 3.12
CA ASP A 287 28.46 31.75 3.11
C ASP A 287 29.38 32.37 4.20
N ASP A 288 29.40 31.81 5.41
CA ASP A 288 30.28 32.26 6.50
C ASP A 288 31.78 32.03 6.21
N LEU A 289 32.12 31.09 5.30
CA LEU A 289 33.49 30.79 4.90
C LEU A 289 34.05 31.78 3.86
N PHE A 290 33.20 32.53 3.16
CA PHE A 290 33.59 33.48 2.13
C PHE A 290 33.53 34.96 2.54
N ASP A 291 32.80 35.30 3.62
CA ASP A 291 32.70 36.68 4.10
C ASP A 291 33.90 37.13 4.96
N ASP A 292 34.71 36.21 5.51
CA ASP A 292 35.89 36.54 6.33
C ASP A 292 37.16 36.89 5.51
N GLU A 293 37.17 36.69 4.18
CA GLU A 293 38.40 36.89 3.37
C GLU A 293 38.51 38.28 2.70
N TYR A 294 37.50 39.15 2.80
CA TYR A 294 37.51 40.47 2.12
C TYR A 294 37.74 41.70 3.01
N ASP A 295 37.84 41.57 4.34
CA ASP A 295 38.04 42.72 5.25
C ASP A 295 39.49 42.93 5.72
N THR A 296 40.47 42.26 5.08
CA THR A 296 41.91 42.44 5.37
C THR A 296 42.74 42.82 4.14
N ILE A 297 42.37 43.89 3.44
CA ILE A 297 43.33 44.64 2.61
C ILE A 297 43.10 46.14 2.73
N GLY A 298 43.64 46.70 3.82
CA GLY A 298 44.04 48.11 3.92
C GLY A 298 45.46 48.32 3.45
#